data_AF-A0A969VWL5-F1
#
_entry.id   AF-A0A969VWL5-F1
#
_cell.length_a   1.000
_cell.length_b   1.000
_cell.length_c   1.000
_cell.angle_alpha   90.00
_cell.angle_beta   90.00
_cell.angle_gamma   90.00
#
_symmetry.space_group_name_H-M   'P 1'
#
loop_
_entity.id
_entity.type
_entity.pdbx_description
1 polymer ?
#
loop_
_entity_poly.entity_id
_entity_poly.type
_entity_poly.pdbx_seq_one_letter_code
_entity_poly.pdbx_strand_id
1 'polypeptide(L)' 'AALKNSSKGEKEVPVIINADAKCEHQSVINVMEASRQAGLTHITFSTKIN' A
#
# COMPACT_ATOMS: atom_id res chain seq x y z
N ALA A 1 10.91 7.43 -1.83
CA ALA A 1 11.89 6.44 -2.35
C ALA A 1 11.90 5.10 -1.58
N ALA A 2 11.48 5.03 -0.30
CA ALA A 2 11.56 3.81 0.51
C ALA A 2 10.78 2.59 -0.05
N LEU A 3 9.62 2.81 -0.67
CA LEU A 3 8.80 1.73 -1.21
C LEU A 3 9.44 1.04 -2.43
N LYS A 4 10.04 1.83 -3.34
CA LYS A 4 10.80 1.31 -4.50
C LYS A 4 12.03 0.50 -4.08
N ASN A 5 12.66 0.87 -2.96
CA ASN A 5 13.82 0.16 -2.43
C ASN A 5 13.42 -1.16 -1.75
N SER A 6 12.25 -1.17 -1.08
CA SER A 6 11.70 -2.38 -0.45
C SER A 6 11.20 -3.39 -1.48
N SER A 7 10.70 -2.95 -2.63
CA SER A 7 10.24 -3.85 -3.69
C SER A 7 11.37 -4.43 -4.55
N LYS A 8 12.64 -4.03 -4.34
CA LYS A 8 13.82 -4.47 -5.14
C LYS A 8 13.64 -4.37 -6.67
N GLY A 9 12.70 -3.55 -7.15
CA GLY A 9 12.36 -3.48 -8.58
C GLY A 9 11.43 -4.58 -9.09
N GLU A 10 11.01 -5.51 -8.23
CA GLU A 10 9.97 -6.49 -8.54
C GLU A 10 8.59 -5.83 -8.45
N LYS A 11 7.88 -5.82 -9.58
CA LYS A 11 6.54 -5.22 -9.71
C LYS A 11 5.43 -6.12 -9.17
N GLU A 12 5.75 -7.38 -8.91
CA GLU A 12 4.84 -8.44 -8.48
C GLU A 12 4.91 -8.72 -6.96
N VAL A 13 5.55 -7.83 -6.19
CA VAL A 13 5.56 -7.96 -4.73
C VAL A 13 4.15 -7.71 -4.19
N PRO A 14 3.53 -8.67 -3.49
CA PRO A 14 2.21 -8.47 -2.91
C PRO A 14 2.27 -7.43 -1.78
N VAL A 15 1.57 -6.31 -1.95
CA VAL A 15 1.47 -5.24 -0.96
C VAL A 15 0.17 -5.41 -0.18
N ILE A 16 0.27 -5.65 1.12
CA ILE A 16 -0.90 -5.73 2.01
C ILE A 16 -1.06 -4.41 2.74
N ILE A 17 -2.13 -3.69 2.43
CA ILE A 17 -2.50 -2.45 3.10
C ILE A 17 -3.53 -2.80 4.18
N ASN A 18 -3.12 -2.69 5.44
CA ASN A 18 -4.02 -2.86 6.57
C ASN A 18 -4.60 -1.50 6.96
N ALA A 19 -5.90 -1.31 6.74
CA ALA A 19 -6.61 -0.10 7.15
C ALA A 19 -7.64 -0.46 8.24
N ASP A 20 -7.67 0.31 9.32
CA ASP A 20 -8.72 0.22 10.35
C ASP A 20 -9.82 1.25 10.07
N ALA A 21 -11.02 1.05 10.60
CA ALA A 21 -12.14 1.99 10.54
C ALA A 21 -11.82 3.35 11.20
N LYS A 22 -10.81 3.39 12.07
CA LYS A 22 -10.28 4.63 12.68
C LYS A 22 -9.28 5.36 11.78
N CYS A 23 -8.86 4.77 10.66
CA CYS A 23 -7.91 5.39 9.74
C CYS A 23 -8.61 6.49 8.93
N GLU A 24 -8.01 7.67 8.86
CA GLU A 24 -8.52 8.75 8.02
C GLU A 24 -8.52 8.33 6.54
N HIS A 25 -9.58 8.69 5.82
CA HIS A 25 -9.71 8.37 4.39
C HIS A 25 -8.48 8.84 3.58
N GLN A 26 -7.93 10.00 3.94
CA GLN A 26 -6.76 10.58 3.31
C GLN A 26 -5.49 9.72 3.48
N SER A 27 -5.33 9.05 4.63
CA SER A 27 -4.18 8.15 4.85
C SER A 27 -4.24 6.95 3.91
N VAL A 28 -5.43 6.38 3.71
CA VAL A 28 -5.62 5.28 2.74
C VAL A 28 -5.28 5.75 1.33
N ILE A 29 -5.79 6.91 0.91
CA ILE A 29 -5.51 7.50 -0.41
C ILE A 29 -4.00 7.70 -0.62
N ASN A 30 -3.30 8.23 0.38
CA ASN A 30 -1.85 8.45 0.29
C ASN A 30 -1.08 7.13 0.07
N VAL A 31 -1.50 6.04 0.73
CA VAL A 31 -0.86 4.71 0.54
C VAL A 31 -1.20 4.13 -0.83
N MET A 32 -2.43 4.32 -1.32
CA MET A 32 -2.84 3.91 -2.67
C MET A 32 -1.99 4.62 -3.74
N GLU A 33 -1.80 5.93 -3.59
CA GLU A 33 -1.02 6.73 -4.52
C GLU A 33 0.47 6.39 -4.45
N ALA A 34 1.02 6.18 -3.25
CA ALA A 34 2.40 5.73 -3.08
C ALA A 34 2.66 4.36 -3.72
N SER A 35 1.71 3.43 -3.59
CA SER A 35 1.79 2.09 -4.21
C SER A 35 1.72 2.18 -5.74
N ARG A 36 0.83 3.02 -6.27
CA ARG A 36 0.73 3.32 -7.70
C ARG A 36 2.02 3.93 -8.25
N GLN A 37 2.60 4.91 -7.55
CA GLN A 37 3.85 5.57 -7.96
C GLN A 37 5.07 4.62 -7.88
N ALA A 38 5.01 3.66 -6.96
CA ALA A 38 5.99 2.58 -6.89
C ALA A 38 5.84 1.54 -8.01
N GLY A 39 4.69 1.48 -8.69
CA GLY A 39 4.41 0.52 -9.76
C GLY A 39 4.00 -0.86 -9.25
N LEU A 40 3.48 -0.92 -8.01
CA LEU A 40 3.04 -2.16 -7.37
C LEU A 40 1.58 -2.38 -7.75
N THR A 41 1.32 -3.35 -8.61
CA THR A 41 -0.02 -3.64 -9.14
C THR A 41 -0.78 -4.68 -8.31
N HIS A 42 -0.07 -5.50 -7.53
CA HIS A 42 -0.66 -6.54 -6.67
C HIS A 42 -0.87 -5.98 -5.26
N ILE A 43 -1.97 -5.24 -5.08
CA ILE A 43 -2.34 -4.61 -3.80
C ILE A 43 -3.53 -5.35 -3.20
N THR A 44 -3.38 -5.82 -1.96
CA THR A 44 -4.46 -6.41 -1.17
C THR A 44 -4.85 -5.45 -0.05
N PHE A 45 -6.10 -5.02 -0.03
CA PHE A 45 -6.65 -4.21 1.05
C PHE A 45 -7.28 -5.14 2.09
N SER A 46 -6.71 -5.16 3.29
CA SER A 46 -7.31 -5.86 4.43
C SER A 46 -7.82 -4.81 5.41
N THR A 47 -9.09 -4.90 5.78
CA THR A 47 -9.58 -4.17 6.94
C THR A 47 -9.12 -4.90 8.19
N LYS A 48 -8.36 -4.24 9.06
CA LYS A 48 -8.02 -4.76 10.39
C LYS A 48 -8.84 -4.02 11.41
N ILE A 49 -9.85 -4.69 11.94
CA ILE A 49 -10.54 -4.26 13.16
C ILE A 49 -9.64 -4.74 14.31
N ASN A 50 -9.04 -3.81 15.04
CA ASN A 50 -8.27 -4.13 16.24
C ASN A 50 -9.12 -3.92 17.50
#